data_AF-A0A0S8CAK2-F1
#
_entry.id   AF-A0A0S8CAK2-F1
#
_cell.length_a   1.000
_cell.length_b   1.000
_cell.length_c   1.000
_cell.angle_alpha   90.00
_cell.angle_beta   90.00
_cell.angle_gamma   90.00
#
_symmetry.space_group_name_H-M   'P 1'
#
loop_
_entity.id
_entity.type
_entity.pdbx_description
1 polymer ?
#
loop_
_entity_poly.entity_id
_entity_poly.type
_entity_poly.pdbx_seq_one_letter_code
_entity_poly.pdbx_strand_id
1 'polypeptide(L)'
;MKHIKSLALTVIILLAGVSIGACFNQPAKSAPSEEQEPGTITTIITITRDFGRELMLGETLAVASDTSAMAALMEVAEVETAYGGGFVDAINGVRSDYSGSQKTKKDWFFYINGIQSNIGALDYTLHDGDVQYWDFHSWSFRHFIPAVIDSFPSVFRQGFNGRLRPTLIVCPDYLKKDGAKLEEKLARLEVEEVSIKSLDELPEGDLGDSNVILVSGPDNRLSAELNQNWKRLGFFTYFDGGDLVVIDNDGEIAAEYGAGTGLIQATQNPWNPKGIGACENVVWLVSGTDDVGVKNALDVLLDRHNKVQYTAAIVVTDGKIIRIPQ
;
A
#
# COMPACT_ATOMS: atom_id res chain seq x y z
N MET A 1 -50.95 -38.31 -39.27
CA MET A 1 -49.98 -38.71 -38.21
C MET A 1 -48.67 -39.13 -38.85
N LYS A 2 -47.57 -38.62 -38.30
CA LYS A 2 -46.15 -38.94 -38.56
C LYS A 2 -45.55 -38.45 -39.89
N HIS A 3 -44.93 -37.27 -39.82
CA HIS A 3 -43.85 -36.86 -40.72
C HIS A 3 -42.53 -37.44 -40.21
N ILE A 4 -41.89 -38.28 -41.02
CA ILE A 4 -40.45 -38.53 -41.00
C ILE A 4 -40.01 -38.26 -42.44
N LYS A 5 -39.16 -37.25 -42.65
CA LYS A 5 -38.42 -37.09 -43.91
C LYS A 5 -36.94 -37.06 -43.60
N SER A 6 -36.27 -37.89 -44.38
CA SER A 6 -34.89 -38.37 -44.25
C SER A 6 -33.87 -37.28 -44.54
N LEU A 7 -32.79 -37.38 -43.76
CA LEU A 7 -31.47 -36.80 -43.92
C LEU A 7 -30.90 -37.11 -45.32
N ALA A 8 -30.33 -36.11 -45.99
CA ALA A 8 -29.53 -36.28 -47.19
C ALA A 8 -28.11 -35.78 -46.93
N LEU A 9 -27.17 -36.67 -47.26
CA LEU A 9 -25.73 -36.63 -47.12
C LEU A 9 -25.10 -35.65 -48.11
N THR A 10 -24.11 -34.86 -47.69
CA THR A 10 -23.11 -34.33 -48.63
C THR A 10 -21.75 -34.25 -47.95
N VAL A 11 -20.84 -35.10 -48.43
CA VAL A 11 -19.40 -35.10 -48.17
C VAL A 11 -18.76 -34.16 -49.19
N ILE A 12 -17.97 -33.18 -48.73
CA ILE A 12 -17.02 -32.44 -49.60
C ILE A 12 -15.63 -32.56 -48.99
N ILE A 13 -14.77 -33.23 -49.76
CA ILE A 13 -13.32 -33.35 -49.59
C ILE A 13 -12.68 -32.02 -49.99
N LEU A 14 -11.80 -31.45 -49.16
CA LEU A 14 -10.85 -30.44 -49.62
C LEU A 14 -9.42 -30.82 -49.22
N LEU A 15 -8.59 -31.01 -50.25
CA LEU A 15 -7.16 -31.26 -50.19
C LEU A 15 -6.36 -29.96 -49.92
N ALA A 16 -5.18 -30.19 -49.36
CA ALA A 16 -4.15 -29.26 -48.93
C ALA A 16 -3.70 -28.21 -49.97
N GLY A 17 -3.40 -27.01 -49.45
CA GLY A 17 -2.46 -26.05 -50.02
C GLY A 17 -1.63 -25.45 -48.89
N VAL A 18 -0.39 -25.91 -48.74
CA VAL A 18 0.61 -25.33 -47.82
C VAL A 18 1.21 -24.11 -48.53
N SER A 19 0.96 -22.93 -47.96
CA SER A 19 1.59 -21.67 -48.38
C SER A 19 2.44 -21.15 -47.22
N ILE A 20 3.76 -21.24 -47.37
CA ILE A 20 4.73 -20.63 -46.46
C ILE A 20 4.68 -19.12 -46.70
N GLY A 21 4.09 -18.38 -45.78
CA GLY A 21 4.08 -16.92 -45.76
C GLY A 21 4.63 -16.42 -44.44
N ALA A 22 5.89 -15.95 -44.47
CA ALA A 22 6.49 -15.23 -43.35
C ALA A 22 5.78 -13.88 -43.18
N CYS A 23 4.96 -13.75 -42.14
CA CYS A 23 4.45 -12.46 -41.68
C CYS A 23 5.29 -11.98 -40.50
N PHE A 24 6.03 -10.90 -40.75
CA PHE A 24 6.69 -10.07 -39.78
C PHE A 24 5.73 -9.68 -38.64
N ASN A 25 6.22 -9.83 -37.41
CA ASN A 25 5.57 -9.35 -36.20
C ASN A 25 5.65 -7.81 -36.18
N GLN A 26 4.54 -7.12 -36.46
CA GLN A 26 4.41 -5.70 -36.12
C GLN A 26 4.01 -5.58 -34.66
N PRO A 27 4.67 -4.72 -33.85
CA PRO A 27 4.19 -4.43 -32.51
C PRO A 27 2.83 -3.73 -32.61
N ALA A 28 1.89 -4.15 -31.76
CA ALA A 28 0.60 -3.52 -31.61
C ALA A 28 0.79 -2.02 -31.34
N LYS A 29 0.18 -1.19 -32.18
CA LYS A 29 0.05 0.26 -31.97
C LYS A 29 -0.66 0.45 -30.62
N SER A 30 0.04 1.02 -29.65
CA SER A 30 -0.56 1.54 -28.42
C SER A 30 -1.70 2.49 -28.80
N ALA A 31 -2.87 2.29 -28.19
CA ALA A 31 -3.98 3.23 -28.29
C ALA A 31 -3.52 4.63 -27.82
N PRO A 32 -4.07 5.73 -28.36
CA PRO A 32 -3.81 7.06 -27.81
C PRO A 32 -4.30 7.08 -26.37
N SER A 33 -3.47 7.55 -25.45
CA SER A 33 -3.92 7.99 -24.13
C SER A 33 -5.02 9.03 -24.34
N GLU A 34 -6.22 8.78 -23.82
CA GLU A 34 -7.26 9.81 -23.78
C GLU A 34 -6.68 11.03 -23.06
N GLU A 35 -6.62 12.17 -23.74
CA GLU A 35 -6.20 13.43 -23.11
C GLU A 35 -7.21 13.76 -22.01
N GLN A 36 -6.73 13.75 -20.78
CA GLN A 36 -7.50 14.08 -19.58
C GLN A 36 -8.15 15.46 -19.74
N GLU A 37 -9.47 15.54 -19.54
CA GLU A 37 -10.20 16.79 -19.74
C GLU A 37 -9.62 17.88 -18.81
N PRO A 38 -9.41 19.11 -19.31
CA PRO A 38 -8.87 20.19 -18.49
C PRO A 38 -9.68 20.40 -17.21
N GLY A 39 -9.00 20.36 -16.05
CA GLY A 39 -9.64 20.50 -14.74
C GLY A 39 -10.16 19.20 -14.14
N THR A 40 -9.90 18.05 -14.76
CA THR A 40 -10.15 16.73 -14.16
C THR A 40 -8.87 16.12 -13.61
N ILE A 41 -8.99 15.37 -12.51
CA ILE A 41 -7.94 14.57 -11.89
C ILE A 41 -8.36 13.11 -11.86
N THR A 42 -7.40 12.20 -11.94
CA THR A 42 -7.63 10.77 -11.75
C THR A 42 -7.35 10.40 -10.30
N THR A 43 -8.26 9.69 -9.63
CA THR A 43 -8.07 9.19 -8.26
C THR A 43 -8.45 7.72 -8.17
N ILE A 44 -7.89 7.02 -7.19
CA ILE A 44 -8.19 5.61 -6.92
C ILE A 44 -8.84 5.51 -5.55
N ILE A 45 -10.04 4.92 -5.48
CA ILE A 45 -10.75 4.68 -4.23
C ILE A 45 -10.77 3.19 -3.95
N THR A 46 -10.25 2.80 -2.80
CA THR A 46 -10.32 1.42 -2.32
C THR A 46 -11.02 1.37 -0.98
N ILE A 47 -12.03 0.49 -0.87
CA ILE A 47 -12.75 0.19 0.36
C ILE A 47 -12.51 -1.26 0.72
N THR A 48 -12.08 -1.50 1.95
CA THR A 48 -11.76 -2.84 2.43
C THR A 48 -12.20 -3.09 3.87
N ARG A 49 -12.10 -4.34 4.31
CA ARG A 49 -12.33 -4.75 5.70
C ARG A 49 -11.20 -5.63 6.21
N ASP A 50 -11.07 -5.62 7.52
CA ASP A 50 -10.16 -6.45 8.30
C ASP A 50 -8.71 -6.31 7.80
N PHE A 51 -8.21 -5.07 7.73
CA PHE A 51 -6.86 -4.73 7.27
C PHE A 51 -6.62 -5.19 5.84
N GLY A 52 -7.56 -4.87 4.96
CA GLY A 52 -7.47 -5.17 3.52
C GLY A 52 -7.59 -6.65 3.15
N ARG A 53 -8.05 -7.50 4.07
CA ARG A 53 -8.30 -8.94 3.79
C ARG A 53 -9.50 -9.15 2.88
N GLU A 54 -10.52 -8.32 3.03
CA GLU A 54 -11.70 -8.32 2.17
C GLU A 54 -11.73 -7.01 1.36
N LEU A 55 -11.62 -7.12 0.03
CA LEU A 55 -11.85 -5.98 -0.86
C LEU A 55 -13.36 -5.84 -1.08
N MET A 56 -13.93 -4.71 -0.66
CA MET A 56 -15.34 -4.38 -0.91
C MET A 56 -15.51 -3.65 -2.24
N LEU A 57 -14.59 -2.72 -2.54
CA LEU A 57 -14.62 -1.88 -3.75
C LEU A 57 -13.22 -1.40 -4.09
N GLY A 58 -12.92 -1.31 -5.38
CA GLY A 58 -11.69 -0.71 -5.90
C GLY A 58 -11.98 -0.08 -7.26
N GLU A 59 -12.04 1.25 -7.31
CA GLU A 59 -12.45 2.00 -8.50
C GLU A 59 -11.44 3.11 -8.81
N THR A 60 -11.30 3.42 -10.11
CA THR A 60 -10.55 4.58 -10.60
C THR A 60 -11.54 5.57 -11.18
N LEU A 61 -11.49 6.82 -10.72
CA LEU A 61 -12.42 7.87 -11.08
C LEU A 61 -11.69 9.05 -11.70
N ALA A 62 -12.32 9.66 -12.71
CA ALA A 62 -11.99 11.00 -13.16
C ALA A 62 -12.98 11.98 -12.50
N VAL A 63 -12.48 12.87 -11.65
CA VAL A 63 -13.29 13.84 -10.90
C VAL A 63 -12.77 15.26 -11.15
N ALA A 64 -13.53 16.28 -10.75
CA ALA A 64 -13.05 17.66 -10.84
C ALA A 64 -11.86 17.88 -9.87
N SER A 65 -10.93 18.77 -10.24
CA SER A 65 -9.71 19.00 -9.44
C SER A 65 -9.95 19.61 -8.06
N ASP A 66 -11.17 20.10 -7.77
CA ASP A 66 -11.59 20.62 -6.47
C ASP A 66 -12.46 19.63 -5.67
N THR A 67 -12.66 18.41 -6.19
CA THR A 67 -13.44 17.36 -5.52
C THR A 67 -12.77 16.93 -4.21
N SER A 68 -13.56 16.88 -3.13
CA SER A 68 -13.09 16.37 -1.85
C SER A 68 -13.09 14.84 -1.82
N ALA A 69 -12.29 14.26 -0.95
CA ALA A 69 -12.21 12.82 -0.75
C ALA A 69 -13.60 12.22 -0.38
N MET A 70 -14.42 12.92 0.39
CA MET A 70 -15.78 12.48 0.71
C MET A 70 -16.69 12.50 -0.51
N ALA A 71 -16.63 13.56 -1.34
CA ALA A 71 -17.45 13.67 -2.54
C ALA A 71 -17.12 12.55 -3.52
N ALA A 72 -15.83 12.27 -3.75
CA ALA A 72 -15.40 11.18 -4.62
C ALA A 72 -15.83 9.80 -4.05
N LEU A 73 -15.74 9.59 -2.74
CA LEU A 73 -16.24 8.36 -2.10
C LEU A 73 -17.74 8.16 -2.35
N MET A 74 -18.54 9.22 -2.23
CA MET A 74 -20.00 9.19 -2.45
C MET A 74 -20.40 8.93 -3.92
N GLU A 75 -19.49 9.10 -4.88
CA GLU A 75 -19.76 8.73 -6.28
C GLU A 75 -19.76 7.21 -6.50
N VAL A 76 -19.04 6.45 -5.65
CA VAL A 76 -18.86 5.00 -5.79
C VAL A 76 -19.45 4.17 -4.67
N ALA A 77 -19.85 4.80 -3.56
CA ALA A 77 -20.37 4.09 -2.39
C ALA A 77 -21.50 4.85 -1.70
N GLU A 78 -22.39 4.09 -1.06
CA GLU A 78 -23.38 4.63 -0.14
C GLU A 78 -22.71 4.95 1.19
N VAL A 79 -22.68 6.23 1.55
CA VAL A 79 -22.00 6.72 2.76
C VAL A 79 -23.02 7.30 3.75
N GLU A 80 -23.00 6.78 4.97
CA GLU A 80 -23.68 7.40 6.10
C GLU A 80 -22.67 8.11 7.00
N THR A 81 -23.05 9.28 7.50
CA THR A 81 -22.16 10.10 8.33
C THR A 81 -22.78 10.40 9.70
N ALA A 82 -21.94 10.63 10.69
CA ALA A 82 -22.30 11.04 12.04
C ALA A 82 -21.62 12.37 12.44
N TYR A 83 -22.00 12.90 13.60
CA TYR A 83 -21.37 14.07 14.24
C TYR A 83 -21.23 15.32 13.35
N GLY A 84 -22.26 15.61 12.55
CA GLY A 84 -22.27 16.78 11.66
C GLY A 84 -21.61 16.55 10.29
N GLY A 85 -21.37 15.30 9.90
CA GLY A 85 -21.00 14.92 8.54
C GLY A 85 -19.52 14.55 8.36
N GLY A 86 -18.66 14.92 9.31
CA GLY A 86 -17.21 14.71 9.22
C GLY A 86 -16.74 13.29 9.57
N PHE A 87 -17.59 12.50 10.20
CA PHE A 87 -17.27 11.12 10.58
C PHE A 87 -18.07 10.15 9.72
N VAL A 88 -17.38 9.23 9.03
CA VAL A 88 -18.03 8.16 8.26
C VAL A 88 -18.51 7.08 9.23
N ASP A 89 -19.82 6.95 9.38
CA ASP A 89 -20.45 5.95 10.24
C ASP A 89 -20.70 4.64 9.48
N ALA A 90 -21.03 4.70 8.19
CA ALA A 90 -21.14 3.49 7.37
C ALA A 90 -20.72 3.72 5.91
N ILE A 91 -20.20 2.65 5.29
CA ILE A 91 -19.98 2.59 3.84
C ILE A 91 -20.59 1.28 3.33
N ASN A 92 -21.47 1.34 2.33
CA ASN A 92 -22.15 0.19 1.73
C ASN A 92 -22.77 -0.76 2.79
N GLY A 93 -23.39 -0.18 3.82
CA GLY A 93 -24.07 -0.91 4.89
C GLY A 93 -23.18 -1.49 6.00
N VAL A 94 -21.85 -1.40 5.90
CA VAL A 94 -20.93 -1.77 6.99
C VAL A 94 -20.74 -0.56 7.91
N ARG A 95 -21.21 -0.68 9.15
CA ARG A 95 -21.31 0.42 10.13
C ARG A 95 -20.24 0.32 11.20
N SER A 96 -19.83 1.48 11.73
CA SER A 96 -19.14 1.61 13.02
C SER A 96 -19.84 0.76 14.08
N ASP A 97 -19.08 -0.12 14.72
CA ASP A 97 -19.61 -0.96 15.81
C ASP A 97 -19.45 -0.29 17.19
N TYR A 98 -18.92 0.94 17.22
CA TYR A 98 -18.86 1.74 18.44
C TYR A 98 -20.21 2.43 18.74
N SER A 99 -21.00 2.74 17.70
CA SER A 99 -22.33 3.35 17.78
C SER A 99 -23.44 2.28 17.94
N GLY A 100 -23.34 1.41 18.96
CA GLY A 100 -24.30 0.31 19.15
C GLY A 100 -24.40 -0.29 20.56
N SER A 101 -25.36 -1.21 20.76
CA SER A 101 -25.57 -1.92 22.04
C SER A 101 -24.56 -3.05 22.28
N GLN A 102 -23.92 -3.54 21.22
CA GLN A 102 -22.77 -4.45 21.26
C GLN A 102 -21.52 -3.67 20.87
N LYS A 103 -20.89 -3.02 21.85
CA LYS A 103 -19.72 -2.17 21.62
C LYS A 103 -18.51 -3.02 21.23
N THR A 104 -18.26 -3.19 19.93
CA THR A 104 -16.94 -3.62 19.47
C THR A 104 -16.19 -2.39 18.96
N LYS A 105 -14.87 -2.36 19.14
CA LYS A 105 -14.04 -1.23 18.75
C LYS A 105 -13.67 -1.37 17.27
N LYS A 106 -14.64 -1.26 16.37
CA LYS A 106 -14.43 -1.28 14.91
C LYS A 106 -14.98 -0.02 14.27
N ASP A 107 -14.19 0.59 13.40
CA ASP A 107 -14.50 1.84 12.71
C ASP A 107 -13.87 1.91 11.32
N TRP A 108 -14.30 2.90 10.56
CA TRP A 108 -13.72 3.27 9.27
C TRP A 108 -12.48 4.15 9.46
N PHE A 109 -11.35 3.72 8.91
CA PHE A 109 -10.11 4.48 8.90
C PHE A 109 -9.77 4.93 7.48
N PHE A 110 -9.35 6.19 7.37
CA PHE A 110 -9.12 6.90 6.13
C PHE A 110 -7.64 7.21 5.96
N TYR A 111 -7.08 6.75 4.84
CA TYR A 111 -5.70 6.97 4.44
C TYR A 111 -5.67 7.62 3.05
N ILE A 112 -4.70 8.51 2.86
CA ILE A 112 -4.32 9.00 1.54
C ILE A 112 -2.88 8.58 1.28
N ASN A 113 -2.66 7.87 0.17
CA ASN A 113 -1.34 7.40 -0.24
C ASN A 113 -0.60 6.70 0.92
N GLY A 114 -1.31 5.86 1.68
CA GLY A 114 -0.78 5.15 2.84
C GLY A 114 -0.55 5.94 4.12
N ILE A 115 -0.87 7.24 4.18
CA ILE A 115 -0.80 8.05 5.40
C ILE A 115 -2.19 8.17 6.02
N GLN A 116 -2.33 7.85 7.31
CA GLN A 116 -3.59 8.09 8.02
C GLN A 116 -3.82 9.60 8.12
N SER A 117 -4.89 10.08 7.50
CA SER A 117 -5.10 11.52 7.32
C SER A 117 -5.44 12.21 8.65
N ASN A 118 -4.80 13.36 8.90
CA ASN A 118 -5.19 14.30 9.95
C ASN A 118 -6.24 15.32 9.46
N ILE A 119 -6.61 15.28 8.18
CA ILE A 119 -7.66 16.09 7.55
C ILE A 119 -8.86 15.18 7.29
N GLY A 120 -10.05 15.61 7.70
CA GLY A 120 -11.28 14.87 7.44
C GLY A 120 -11.58 14.77 5.94
N ALA A 121 -12.25 13.71 5.49
CA ALA A 121 -12.51 13.48 4.07
C ALA A 121 -13.35 14.58 3.40
N LEU A 122 -14.14 15.34 4.18
CA LEU A 122 -14.86 16.52 3.68
C LEU A 122 -13.91 17.66 3.28
N ASP A 123 -12.80 17.81 4.01
CA ASP A 123 -11.88 18.94 3.91
C ASP A 123 -10.63 18.61 3.08
N TYR A 124 -10.37 17.32 2.82
CA TYR A 124 -9.26 16.90 1.98
C TYR A 124 -9.65 17.01 0.51
N THR A 125 -9.06 17.95 -0.22
CA THR A 125 -9.15 18.04 -1.69
C THR A 125 -8.20 17.04 -2.32
N LEU A 126 -8.72 16.20 -3.21
CA LEU A 126 -7.92 15.18 -3.89
C LEU A 126 -6.95 15.82 -4.89
N HIS A 127 -5.81 15.15 -5.07
CA HIS A 127 -4.83 15.49 -6.09
C HIS A 127 -4.73 14.36 -7.12
N ASP A 128 -4.20 14.68 -8.30
CA ASP A 128 -4.06 13.70 -9.38
C ASP A 128 -3.18 12.51 -8.96
N GLY A 129 -3.69 11.31 -9.18
CA GLY A 129 -3.09 10.05 -8.78
C GLY A 129 -3.30 9.67 -7.31
N ASP A 130 -3.98 10.48 -6.48
CA ASP A 130 -4.21 10.15 -5.07
C ASP A 130 -4.93 8.81 -4.93
N VAL A 131 -4.42 7.98 -4.03
CA VAL A 131 -5.06 6.75 -3.57
C VAL A 131 -5.75 6.99 -2.24
N GLN A 132 -7.08 7.01 -2.29
CA GLN A 132 -7.97 7.07 -1.15
C GLN A 132 -8.29 5.66 -0.67
N TYR A 133 -7.75 5.30 0.49
CA TYR A 133 -7.92 3.98 1.09
C TYR A 133 -8.77 4.07 2.36
N TRP A 134 -9.88 3.33 2.35
CA TRP A 134 -10.77 3.12 3.49
C TRP A 134 -10.69 1.67 3.94
N ASP A 135 -10.47 1.46 5.23
CA ASP A 135 -10.49 0.13 5.81
C ASP A 135 -11.32 0.12 7.09
N PHE A 136 -12.27 -0.81 7.15
CA PHE A 136 -13.06 -1.08 8.34
C PHE A 136 -12.35 -2.13 9.19
N HIS A 137 -11.82 -1.74 10.34
CA HIS A 137 -11.04 -2.64 11.18
C HIS A 137 -11.14 -2.36 12.68
N SER A 138 -10.65 -3.33 13.46
CA SER A 138 -10.58 -3.24 14.91
C SER A 138 -9.49 -2.28 15.36
N TRP A 139 -9.85 -1.35 16.24
CA TRP A 139 -8.92 -0.49 16.97
C TRP A 139 -8.72 -0.93 18.42
N SER A 140 -9.10 -2.17 18.76
CA SER A 140 -9.04 -2.70 20.14
C SER A 140 -7.65 -2.62 20.75
N PHE A 141 -6.63 -2.98 19.96
CA PHE A 141 -5.23 -2.85 20.33
C PHE A 141 -4.59 -1.56 19.80
N ARG A 142 -4.74 -1.26 18.49
CA ARG A 142 -4.18 -0.06 17.85
C ARG A 142 -5.24 1.01 17.61
N HIS A 143 -5.22 2.05 18.44
CA HIS A 143 -6.04 3.25 18.24
C HIS A 143 -5.59 4.13 17.06
N PHE A 144 -4.32 3.99 16.65
CA PHE A 144 -3.69 4.84 15.66
C PHE A 144 -2.63 4.05 14.90
N ILE A 145 -2.71 4.07 13.58
CA ILE A 145 -1.79 3.40 12.65
C ILE A 145 -1.33 4.50 11.69
N PRO A 146 -0.23 5.20 12.01
CA PRO A 146 0.08 6.48 11.37
C PRO A 146 0.26 6.38 9.85
N ALA A 147 0.79 5.26 9.38
CA ALA A 147 0.92 4.93 7.97
C ALA A 147 0.84 3.41 7.76
N VAL A 148 0.57 3.01 6.54
CA VAL A 148 0.47 1.64 6.06
C VAL A 148 1.27 1.49 4.77
N ILE A 149 1.57 0.26 4.37
CA ILE A 149 2.33 -0.01 3.14
C ILE A 149 1.44 -0.20 1.90
N ASP A 150 0.16 0.15 2.01
CA ASP A 150 -0.78 -0.03 0.94
C ASP A 150 -0.37 0.78 -0.30
N SER A 151 -0.81 0.29 -1.46
CA SER A 151 -0.72 1.04 -2.72
C SER A 151 0.66 1.55 -3.09
N PHE A 152 1.72 0.83 -2.67
CA PHE A 152 3.10 1.14 -3.08
C PHE A 152 3.18 1.38 -4.60
N PRO A 153 3.76 2.51 -5.06
CA PRO A 153 4.62 3.43 -4.31
C PRO A 153 3.97 4.78 -3.96
N SER A 154 2.64 4.86 -3.79
CA SER A 154 1.92 6.14 -3.87
C SER A 154 2.42 7.24 -2.94
N VAL A 155 2.78 6.92 -1.70
CA VAL A 155 3.36 7.90 -0.75
C VAL A 155 4.62 8.60 -1.26
N PHE A 156 5.40 7.91 -2.09
CA PHE A 156 6.66 8.41 -2.66
C PHE A 156 6.45 9.13 -4.00
N ARG A 157 5.28 8.99 -4.61
CA ARG A 157 4.98 9.57 -5.93
C ARG A 157 4.01 10.74 -5.84
N GLN A 158 2.93 10.59 -5.08
CA GLN A 158 1.91 11.61 -4.88
C GLN A 158 2.12 12.42 -3.59
N GLY A 159 2.75 11.83 -2.57
CA GLY A 159 2.91 12.48 -1.27
C GLY A 159 1.58 12.63 -0.53
N PHE A 160 1.38 13.74 0.16
CA PHE A 160 0.15 14.02 0.91
C PHE A 160 -0.27 15.48 0.76
N ASN A 161 -1.56 15.71 0.50
CA ASN A 161 -2.15 17.03 0.36
C ASN A 161 -1.40 17.93 -0.64
N GLY A 162 -1.09 17.38 -1.81
CA GLY A 162 -0.36 18.06 -2.89
C GLY A 162 1.10 18.37 -2.60
N ARG A 163 1.67 17.79 -1.54
CA ARG A 163 3.06 17.99 -1.14
C ARG A 163 3.82 16.67 -1.21
N LEU A 164 4.78 16.63 -2.12
CA LEU A 164 5.75 15.56 -2.24
C LEU A 164 7.00 15.89 -1.42
N ARG A 165 7.51 14.91 -0.67
CA ARG A 165 8.79 14.96 0.03
C ARG A 165 9.81 14.07 -0.69
N PRO A 166 11.09 14.45 -0.73
CA PRO A 166 12.13 13.61 -1.34
C PRO A 166 12.20 12.24 -0.66
N THR A 167 12.63 11.23 -1.41
CA THR A 167 12.76 9.86 -0.89
C THR A 167 14.23 9.55 -0.61
N LEU A 168 14.53 9.21 0.63
CA LEU A 168 15.85 8.82 1.09
C LEU A 168 15.87 7.32 1.38
N ILE A 169 16.60 6.56 0.57
CA ILE A 169 16.93 5.17 0.86
C ILE A 169 18.13 5.17 1.80
N VAL A 170 17.95 4.58 2.98
CA VAL A 170 18.99 4.45 3.99
C VAL A 170 19.35 2.98 4.13
N CYS A 171 20.61 2.64 3.87
CA CYS A 171 21.07 1.25 4.02
C CYS A 171 22.55 1.21 4.43
N PRO A 172 23.00 0.17 5.15
CA PRO A 172 24.43 -0.03 5.38
C PRO A 172 25.18 -0.29 4.07
N ASP A 173 26.49 -0.03 4.06
CA ASP A 173 27.33 -0.14 2.85
C ASP A 173 27.24 -1.51 2.17
N TYR A 174 27.11 -2.59 2.95
CA TYR A 174 27.00 -3.95 2.40
C TYR A 174 25.68 -4.19 1.62
N LEU A 175 24.66 -3.35 1.81
CA LEU A 175 23.39 -3.36 1.07
C LEU A 175 23.30 -2.25 0.01
N LYS A 176 24.36 -1.46 -0.22
CA LYS A 176 24.33 -0.33 -1.17
C LYS A 176 23.90 -0.73 -2.59
N LYS A 177 24.31 -1.92 -3.05
CA LYS A 177 23.87 -2.46 -4.36
C LYS A 177 22.39 -2.79 -4.39
N ASP A 178 21.85 -3.26 -3.28
CA ASP A 178 20.44 -3.59 -3.15
C ASP A 178 19.59 -2.31 -3.03
N GLY A 179 20.08 -1.29 -2.32
CA GLY A 179 19.52 0.06 -2.34
C GLY A 179 19.47 0.68 -3.74
N ALA A 180 20.51 0.50 -4.55
CA ALA A 180 20.52 0.97 -5.94
C ALA A 180 19.46 0.29 -6.84
N LYS A 181 19.18 -1.00 -6.62
CA LYS A 181 18.07 -1.68 -7.33
C LYS A 181 16.72 -1.10 -6.94
N LEU A 182 16.55 -0.75 -5.66
CA LEU A 182 15.33 -0.13 -5.17
C LEU A 182 15.15 1.28 -5.75
N GLU A 183 16.21 2.09 -5.79
CA GLU A 183 16.20 3.39 -6.46
C GLU A 183 15.78 3.26 -7.93
N GLU A 184 16.38 2.33 -8.68
CA GLU A 184 16.01 2.08 -10.07
C GLU A 184 14.54 1.63 -10.20
N LYS A 185 14.07 0.78 -9.28
CA LYS A 185 12.67 0.33 -9.24
C LYS A 185 11.72 1.50 -9.00
N LEU A 186 12.03 2.38 -8.05
CA LEU A 186 11.22 3.57 -7.75
C LEU A 186 11.20 4.53 -8.95
N ALA A 187 12.34 4.77 -9.60
CA ALA A 187 12.41 5.58 -10.81
C ALA A 187 11.54 5.02 -11.95
N ARG A 188 11.52 3.70 -12.15
CA ARG A 188 10.62 3.03 -13.12
C ARG A 188 9.13 3.14 -12.75
N LEU A 189 8.82 3.41 -11.48
CA LEU A 189 7.47 3.68 -11.01
C LEU A 189 7.15 5.18 -10.96
N GLU A 190 8.01 6.01 -11.57
CA GLU A 190 7.85 7.47 -11.67
C GLU A 190 7.89 8.18 -10.31
N VAL A 191 8.67 7.63 -9.37
CA VAL A 191 9.04 8.31 -8.12
C VAL A 191 10.22 9.24 -8.41
N GLU A 192 10.04 10.52 -8.13
CA GLU A 192 11.06 11.56 -8.31
C GLU A 192 11.86 11.80 -7.01
N GLU A 193 12.99 12.50 -7.13
CA GLU A 193 13.83 12.93 -5.99
C GLU A 193 14.24 11.79 -5.03
N VAL A 194 14.67 10.65 -5.58
CA VAL A 194 15.25 9.54 -4.82
C VAL A 194 16.75 9.76 -4.61
N SER A 195 17.23 9.50 -3.40
CA SER A 195 18.66 9.46 -3.09
C SER A 195 18.99 8.31 -2.14
N ILE A 196 20.25 7.88 -2.12
CA ILE A 196 20.74 6.80 -1.25
C ILE A 196 21.81 7.35 -0.31
N LYS A 197 21.71 7.04 0.99
CA LYS A 197 22.75 7.32 1.98
C LYS A 197 23.12 6.08 2.78
N SER A 198 24.41 6.00 3.11
CA SER A 198 24.90 4.99 4.04
C SER A 198 24.49 5.34 5.47
N LEU A 199 24.18 4.32 6.29
CA LEU A 199 23.93 4.50 7.72
C LEU A 199 25.08 5.23 8.44
N ASP A 200 26.32 5.01 7.99
CA ASP A 200 27.53 5.59 8.57
C ASP A 200 27.77 7.05 8.14
N GLU A 201 27.10 7.50 7.08
CA GLU A 201 27.26 8.82 6.47
C GLU A 201 26.05 9.74 6.71
N LEU A 202 25.09 9.31 7.53
CA LEU A 202 23.89 10.10 7.84
C LEU A 202 24.19 11.30 8.74
N PRO A 203 24.07 12.54 8.25
CA PRO A 203 24.08 13.73 9.07
C PRO A 203 22.86 13.79 10.00
N GLU A 204 23.00 14.49 11.13
CA GLU A 204 21.84 14.86 11.95
C GLU A 204 20.89 15.76 11.15
N GLY A 205 19.61 15.39 11.07
CA GLY A 205 18.54 16.19 10.45
C GLY A 205 18.02 15.69 9.11
N ASP A 206 18.79 14.90 8.36
CA ASP A 206 18.42 14.48 6.99
C ASP A 206 17.19 13.56 6.92
N LEU A 207 16.89 12.89 8.03
CA LEU A 207 15.74 11.98 8.12
C LEU A 207 14.42 12.75 8.20
N GLY A 208 14.39 13.90 8.87
CA GLY A 208 13.13 14.56 9.27
C GLY A 208 12.35 15.22 8.14
N ASP A 209 13.03 15.58 7.05
CA ASP A 209 12.43 16.30 5.90
C ASP A 209 12.09 15.38 4.71
N SER A 210 12.46 14.10 4.79
CA SER A 210 12.32 13.12 3.71
C SER A 210 11.33 12.02 4.06
N ASN A 211 10.75 11.40 3.03
CA ASN A 211 10.30 10.02 3.13
C ASN A 211 11.54 9.12 3.28
N VAL A 212 11.56 8.20 4.23
CA VAL A 212 12.70 7.32 4.45
C VAL A 212 12.32 5.87 4.14
N ILE A 213 13.12 5.20 3.31
CA ILE A 213 13.07 3.73 3.19
C ILE A 213 14.33 3.17 3.85
N LEU A 214 14.18 2.65 5.06
CA LEU A 214 15.26 2.08 5.84
C LEU A 214 15.40 0.59 5.50
N VAL A 215 16.44 0.25 4.74
CA VAL A 215 16.78 -1.12 4.32
C VAL A 215 17.93 -1.62 5.18
N SER A 216 17.63 -2.37 6.24
CA SER A 216 18.65 -2.81 7.20
C SER A 216 18.18 -3.91 8.14
N GLY A 217 19.12 -4.64 8.74
CA GLY A 217 18.84 -5.60 9.82
C GLY A 217 18.33 -4.92 11.11
N PRO A 218 17.91 -5.69 12.12
CA PRO A 218 17.16 -5.17 13.26
C PRO A 218 18.06 -4.43 14.27
N ASP A 219 19.36 -4.75 14.29
CA ASP A 219 20.31 -4.30 15.32
C ASP A 219 20.96 -2.94 15.05
N ASN A 220 20.77 -2.36 13.85
CA ASN A 220 21.33 -1.03 13.60
C ASN A 220 20.57 0.05 14.39
N ARG A 221 21.23 1.19 14.64
CA ARG A 221 20.71 2.27 15.50
C ARG A 221 19.28 2.70 15.14
N LEU A 222 18.98 2.92 13.86
CA LEU A 222 17.67 3.43 13.43
C LEU A 222 16.59 2.34 13.53
N SER A 223 16.87 1.11 13.07
CA SER A 223 15.91 0.00 13.23
C SER A 223 15.65 -0.32 14.69
N ALA A 224 16.68 -0.30 15.54
CA ALA A 224 16.55 -0.51 16.97
C ALA A 224 15.70 0.58 17.63
N GLU A 225 15.85 1.85 17.22
CA GLU A 225 15.02 2.96 17.70
C GLU A 225 13.54 2.77 17.33
N LEU A 226 13.26 2.42 16.07
CA LEU A 226 11.90 2.11 15.61
C LEU A 226 11.33 0.90 16.38
N ASN A 227 12.15 -0.15 16.55
CA ASN A 227 11.76 -1.37 17.25
C ASN A 227 11.43 -1.10 18.73
N GLN A 228 12.25 -0.32 19.44
CA GLN A 228 11.98 0.05 20.84
C GLN A 228 10.68 0.86 21.00
N ASN A 229 10.33 1.63 19.97
CA ASN A 229 9.14 2.48 19.96
C ASN A 229 7.93 1.86 19.26
N TRP A 230 7.98 0.56 18.89
CA TRP A 230 6.95 -0.11 18.07
C TRP A 230 5.52 0.17 18.51
N LYS A 231 5.26 0.24 19.83
CA LYS A 231 3.94 0.54 20.38
C LYS A 231 3.41 1.93 20.01
N ARG A 232 4.28 2.93 19.96
CA ARG A 232 3.92 4.32 19.63
C ARG A 232 3.86 4.57 18.13
N LEU A 233 4.49 3.70 17.34
CA LEU A 233 4.56 3.79 15.89
C LEU A 233 3.41 3.05 15.17
N GLY A 234 2.48 2.47 15.93
CA GLY A 234 1.33 1.74 15.37
C GLY A 234 1.68 0.36 14.81
N PHE A 235 2.89 -0.16 15.07
CA PHE A 235 3.33 -1.43 14.52
C PHE A 235 2.64 -2.62 15.16
N PHE A 236 2.36 -3.66 14.39
CA PHE A 236 1.91 -4.96 14.90
C PHE A 236 3.04 -5.98 14.94
N THR A 237 4.27 -5.56 14.64
CA THR A 237 5.45 -6.42 14.68
C THR A 237 6.61 -5.74 15.39
N TYR A 238 7.47 -6.53 16.01
CA TYR A 238 8.74 -6.08 16.58
C TYR A 238 9.72 -7.26 16.65
N PHE A 239 11.00 -6.95 16.67
CA PHE A 239 12.08 -7.92 16.87
C PHE A 239 12.35 -8.13 18.36
N ASP A 240 12.49 -9.37 18.80
CA ASP A 240 12.87 -9.76 20.15
C ASP A 240 13.63 -11.09 20.13
N GLY A 241 14.73 -11.19 20.87
CA GLY A 241 15.49 -12.45 20.97
C GLY A 241 16.06 -13.02 19.65
N GLY A 242 16.07 -12.25 18.55
CA GLY A 242 16.44 -12.73 17.21
C GLY A 242 15.25 -13.19 16.36
N ASP A 243 14.06 -13.20 16.93
CA ASP A 243 12.81 -13.52 16.25
C ASP A 243 12.04 -12.24 15.91
N LEU A 244 11.18 -12.34 14.89
CA LEU A 244 10.17 -11.36 14.56
C LEU A 244 8.84 -11.78 15.19
N VAL A 245 8.40 -11.01 16.19
CA VAL A 245 7.14 -11.20 16.90
C VAL A 245 6.02 -10.50 16.14
N VAL A 246 4.91 -11.20 15.94
CA VAL A 246 3.67 -10.68 15.33
C VAL A 246 2.56 -10.63 16.37
N ILE A 247 1.91 -9.48 16.46
CA ILE A 247 0.78 -9.20 17.34
C ILE A 247 -0.51 -9.13 16.51
N ASP A 248 -1.57 -9.73 17.03
CA ASP A 248 -2.91 -9.65 16.42
C ASP A 248 -3.67 -8.37 16.81
N ASN A 249 -4.94 -8.32 16.40
CA ASN A 249 -5.84 -7.19 16.64
C ASN A 249 -6.28 -7.02 18.10
N ASP A 250 -6.11 -8.06 18.91
CA ASP A 250 -6.46 -8.09 20.34
C ASP A 250 -5.24 -7.75 21.22
N GLY A 251 -4.04 -7.72 20.63
CA GLY A 251 -2.80 -7.39 21.31
C GLY A 251 -2.03 -8.62 21.79
N GLU A 252 -2.43 -9.81 21.35
CA GLU A 252 -1.82 -11.09 21.70
C GLU A 252 -0.77 -11.49 20.66
N ILE A 253 0.20 -12.31 21.08
CA ILE A 253 1.20 -12.85 20.17
C ILE A 253 0.53 -13.90 19.28
N ALA A 254 0.45 -13.59 17.98
CA ALA A 254 -0.13 -14.48 16.97
C ALA A 254 0.91 -15.46 16.40
N ALA A 255 2.15 -14.99 16.25
CA ALA A 255 3.25 -15.77 15.68
C ALA A 255 4.61 -15.20 16.05
N GLU A 256 5.62 -16.06 16.03
CA GLU A 256 7.03 -15.71 16.13
C GLU A 256 7.77 -16.39 14.98
N TYR A 257 8.62 -15.64 14.29
CA TYR A 257 9.36 -16.13 13.13
C TYR A 257 10.85 -15.90 13.30
N GLY A 258 11.64 -16.96 13.15
CA GLY A 258 13.10 -16.88 13.26
C GLY A 258 13.81 -16.56 11.94
N ALA A 259 15.05 -17.03 11.83
CA ALA A 259 15.99 -16.76 10.75
C ALA A 259 15.40 -16.77 9.33
N GLY A 260 15.90 -15.90 8.47
CA GLY A 260 15.45 -15.71 7.08
C GLY A 260 14.13 -14.96 6.92
N THR A 261 13.52 -14.47 8.01
CA THR A 261 12.23 -13.79 7.94
C THR A 261 12.40 -12.30 7.65
N GLY A 262 11.71 -11.82 6.61
CA GLY A 262 11.64 -10.43 6.21
C GLY A 262 10.42 -9.70 6.76
N LEU A 263 10.52 -8.37 6.82
CA LEU A 263 9.50 -7.46 7.33
C LEU A 263 9.41 -6.22 6.43
N ILE A 264 8.19 -5.81 6.10
CA ILE A 264 7.90 -4.47 5.57
C ILE A 264 6.77 -3.87 6.39
N GLN A 265 7.03 -2.73 7.03
CA GLN A 265 6.01 -1.96 7.74
C GLN A 265 6.30 -0.46 7.63
N ALA A 266 5.28 0.36 7.82
CA ALA A 266 5.38 1.80 7.69
C ALA A 266 4.80 2.55 8.90
N THR A 267 5.33 3.75 9.15
CA THR A 267 4.79 4.74 10.08
C THR A 267 5.01 6.13 9.49
N GLN A 268 4.28 7.14 9.97
CA GLN A 268 4.72 8.53 9.78
C GLN A 268 6.05 8.74 10.47
N ASN A 269 6.86 9.63 9.89
CA ASN A 269 8.26 9.73 10.23
C ASN A 269 8.48 10.26 11.66
N PRO A 270 9.03 9.43 12.58
CA PRO A 270 9.24 9.85 13.96
C PRO A 270 10.34 10.91 14.09
N TRP A 271 11.20 11.05 13.08
CA TRP A 271 12.26 12.06 13.03
C TRP A 271 11.79 13.39 12.43
N ASN A 272 10.55 13.48 11.96
CA ASN A 272 9.96 14.77 11.56
C ASN A 272 9.87 15.69 12.80
N PRO A 273 10.39 16.92 12.75
CA PRO A 273 10.33 17.87 13.87
C PRO A 273 8.90 18.19 14.35
N LYS A 274 7.90 18.06 13.49
CA LYS A 274 6.47 18.23 13.83
C LYS A 274 5.85 16.98 14.45
N GLY A 275 6.58 15.86 14.45
CA GLY A 275 6.18 14.59 15.02
C GLY A 275 5.17 13.82 14.16
N ILE A 276 4.81 12.64 14.68
CA ILE A 276 3.80 11.75 14.11
C ILE A 276 2.42 12.42 14.19
N GLY A 277 1.65 12.34 13.11
CA GLY A 277 0.35 13.00 12.95
C GLY A 277 0.43 14.30 12.14
N ALA A 278 1.63 14.78 11.80
CA ALA A 278 1.82 15.91 10.91
C ALA A 278 1.42 15.60 9.45
N CYS A 279 1.39 14.32 9.06
CA CYS A 279 1.05 13.84 7.72
C CYS A 279 1.94 14.45 6.63
N GLU A 280 3.25 14.55 6.86
CA GLU A 280 4.18 15.14 5.88
C GLU A 280 5.10 14.12 5.21
N ASN A 281 5.54 13.10 5.93
CA ASN A 281 6.45 12.07 5.43
C ASN A 281 6.37 10.80 6.26
N VAL A 282 6.88 9.71 5.68
CA VAL A 282 6.84 8.36 6.25
C VAL A 282 8.23 7.77 6.44
N VAL A 283 8.30 6.75 7.29
CA VAL A 283 9.38 5.78 7.29
C VAL A 283 8.82 4.41 6.96
N TRP A 284 9.37 3.79 5.93
CA TRP A 284 9.19 2.38 5.60
C TRP A 284 10.40 1.60 6.10
N LEU A 285 10.16 0.65 6.99
CA LEU A 285 11.17 -0.28 7.47
C LEU A 285 11.13 -1.54 6.61
N VAL A 286 12.18 -1.73 5.79
CA VAL A 286 12.44 -2.96 5.03
C VAL A 286 13.54 -3.71 5.76
N SER A 287 13.15 -4.68 6.58
CA SER A 287 14.05 -5.33 7.53
C SER A 287 13.86 -6.85 7.53
N GLY A 288 14.54 -7.53 8.45
CA GLY A 288 14.40 -8.95 8.67
C GLY A 288 15.17 -9.41 9.89
N THR A 289 14.97 -10.65 10.31
CA THR A 289 15.68 -11.27 11.45
C THR A 289 17.19 -11.40 11.19
N ASP A 290 17.59 -11.40 9.92
CA ASP A 290 18.97 -11.42 9.44
C ASP A 290 19.04 -10.82 8.02
N ASP A 291 20.25 -10.78 7.43
CA ASP A 291 20.49 -10.26 6.08
C ASP A 291 19.68 -10.99 4.99
N VAL A 292 19.36 -12.27 5.19
CA VAL A 292 18.52 -13.05 4.27
C VAL A 292 17.08 -12.55 4.35
N GLY A 293 16.58 -12.34 5.57
CA GLY A 293 15.27 -11.72 5.81
C GLY A 293 15.14 -10.34 5.20
N VAL A 294 16.15 -9.47 5.37
CA VAL A 294 16.15 -8.12 4.76
C VAL A 294 16.02 -8.21 3.24
N LYS A 295 16.77 -9.11 2.60
CA LYS A 295 16.70 -9.32 1.14
C LYS A 295 15.35 -9.89 0.70
N ASN A 296 14.81 -10.85 1.46
CA ASN A 296 13.47 -11.41 1.19
C ASN A 296 12.38 -10.33 1.23
N ALA A 297 12.46 -9.40 2.18
CA ALA A 297 11.57 -8.25 2.24
C ALA A 297 11.75 -7.31 1.04
N LEU A 298 13.01 -6.99 0.70
CA LEU A 298 13.32 -6.11 -0.42
C LEU A 298 12.85 -6.67 -1.76
N ASP A 299 13.03 -7.97 -2.00
CA ASP A 299 12.60 -8.67 -3.21
C ASP A 299 11.08 -8.55 -3.43
N VAL A 300 10.29 -8.40 -2.34
CA VAL A 300 8.86 -8.12 -2.48
C VAL A 300 8.63 -6.76 -3.13
N LEU A 301 9.34 -5.69 -2.76
CA LEU A 301 9.18 -4.39 -3.40
C LEU A 301 9.71 -4.36 -4.84
N LEU A 302 10.78 -5.11 -5.11
CA LEU A 302 11.37 -5.16 -6.45
C LEU A 302 10.46 -5.92 -7.42
N ASP A 303 10.05 -7.13 -7.05
CA ASP A 303 9.49 -8.11 -7.99
C ASP A 303 8.02 -8.45 -7.73
N ARG A 304 7.51 -8.21 -6.51
CA ARG A 304 6.18 -8.65 -6.08
C ARG A 304 5.34 -7.53 -5.44
N HIS A 305 5.63 -6.27 -5.77
CA HIS A 305 5.02 -5.10 -5.12
C HIS A 305 3.48 -5.07 -5.24
N ASN A 306 2.89 -5.63 -6.28
CA ASN A 306 1.43 -5.77 -6.37
C ASN A 306 0.82 -6.62 -5.23
N LYS A 307 1.62 -7.44 -4.53
CA LYS A 307 1.16 -8.24 -3.39
C LYS A 307 1.08 -7.46 -2.08
N VAL A 308 1.60 -6.23 -2.02
CA VAL A 308 1.48 -5.36 -0.83
C VAL A 308 0.23 -4.47 -0.86
N GLN A 309 -0.54 -4.49 -1.94
CA GLN A 309 -1.80 -3.75 -2.03
C GLN A 309 -2.74 -4.13 -0.89
N TYR A 310 -3.34 -3.10 -0.28
CA TYR A 310 -4.29 -3.21 0.82
C TYR A 310 -3.69 -3.87 2.06
N THR A 311 -2.42 -3.60 2.38
CA THR A 311 -1.79 -4.19 3.56
C THR A 311 -1.23 -3.12 4.48
N ALA A 312 -1.44 -3.29 5.78
CA ALA A 312 -0.83 -2.41 6.79
C ALA A 312 0.67 -2.68 6.92
N ALA A 313 1.03 -3.95 7.02
CA ALA A 313 2.40 -4.46 7.01
C ALA A 313 2.42 -5.89 6.47
N ILE A 314 3.62 -6.38 6.14
CA ILE A 314 3.83 -7.78 5.75
C ILE A 314 5.04 -8.41 6.43
N VAL A 315 4.91 -9.71 6.67
CA VAL A 315 6.03 -10.61 6.99
C VAL A 315 6.31 -11.50 5.77
N VAL A 316 7.59 -11.73 5.49
CA VAL A 316 8.04 -12.60 4.40
C VAL A 316 8.80 -13.78 4.99
N THR A 317 8.24 -14.97 4.91
CA THR A 317 8.86 -16.19 5.47
C THR A 317 8.56 -17.38 4.57
N ASP A 318 9.53 -18.26 4.38
CA ASP A 318 9.42 -19.42 3.46
C ASP A 318 8.88 -19.06 2.05
N GLY A 319 9.26 -17.88 1.54
CA GLY A 319 8.80 -17.35 0.25
C GLY A 319 7.34 -16.87 0.20
N LYS A 320 6.61 -16.99 1.32
CA LYS A 320 5.22 -16.54 1.47
C LYS A 320 5.18 -15.11 2.01
N ILE A 321 4.17 -14.37 1.57
CA ILE A 321 3.83 -13.05 2.11
C ILE A 321 2.65 -13.25 3.06
N ILE A 322 2.84 -12.84 4.31
CA ILE A 322 1.85 -12.90 5.38
C ILE A 322 1.42 -11.47 5.68
N ARG A 323 0.12 -11.17 5.52
CA ARG A 323 -0.45 -9.86 5.84
C ARG A 323 -0.61 -9.69 7.35
N ILE A 324 -0.26 -8.50 7.82
CA ILE A 324 -0.28 -8.11 9.23
C ILE A 324 -1.20 -6.89 9.38
N PRO A 325 -2.00 -6.81 10.47
CA PRO A 325 -2.16 -7.79 11.57
C PRO A 325 -2.86 -9.10 11.16
N GLN A 326 -2.66 -10.14 11.96
CA GLN A 326 -3.38 -11.43 11.82
C GLN A 326 -4.75 -11.39 12.49
#